data_AF-A0ABD5Y8F7-F1
#
_entry.id   AF-A0ABD5Y8F7-F1
#
_cell.length_a   1.000
_cell.length_b   1.000
_cell.length_c   1.000
_cell.angle_alpha   90.00
_cell.angle_beta   90.00
_cell.angle_gamma   90.00
#
_symmetry.space_group_name_H-M   'P 1'
#
loop_
_entity.id
_entity.type
_entity.pdbx_description
1 polymer ?
#
loop_
_entity_poly.entity_id
_entity_poly.type
_entity_poly.pdbx_seq_one_letter_code
_entity_poly.pdbx_strand_id
1 'polypeptide(L)'
;MLKGHFTSAGASIDYGDATGLFPVDELDSTVLQHRDAQLALDDVDGADVIIIAPTSLATSYLLTQHALTTIPVDSLPAATQGQLGEKIEEPLDTFDLIQVGKWNTDSPNHSLAEFTNA
;
A
#
# COMPACT_ATOMS: atom_id res chain seq x y z
N MET A 1 -20.19 -1.72 3.55
CA MET A 1 -19.84 -2.44 2.30
C MET A 1 -18.34 -2.36 2.23
N LEU A 2 -17.67 -3.49 2.32
CA LEU A 2 -16.21 -3.54 2.34
C LEU A 2 -15.69 -3.09 0.98
N LYS A 3 -14.94 -1.99 0.97
CA LYS A 3 -14.29 -1.49 -0.24
C LYS A 3 -13.08 -2.39 -0.47
N GLY A 4 -13.26 -3.43 -1.29
CA GLY A 4 -12.13 -4.17 -1.84
C GLY A 4 -11.34 -3.24 -2.75
N HIS A 5 -10.44 -2.44 -2.17
CA HIS A 5 -9.67 -1.41 -2.89
C HIS A 5 -8.88 -2.00 -4.05
N PHE A 6 -8.60 -3.31 -4.08
CA PHE A 6 -7.95 -3.95 -5.22
C PHE A 6 -8.71 -3.80 -6.56
N THR A 7 -10.04 -3.90 -6.56
CA THR A 7 -10.85 -3.72 -7.80
C THR A 7 -11.21 -2.28 -8.08
N SER A 8 -10.99 -1.40 -7.12
CA SER A 8 -11.37 0.01 -7.18
C SER A 8 -10.18 0.97 -7.09
N ALA A 9 -8.96 0.45 -7.01
CA ALA A 9 -7.73 1.21 -6.93
C ALA A 9 -7.66 2.17 -8.11
N GLY A 10 -7.37 3.45 -7.85
CA GLY A 10 -7.22 4.42 -8.92
C GLY A 10 -5.95 4.17 -9.73
N ALA A 11 -4.90 3.63 -9.12
CA ALA A 11 -3.67 3.27 -9.80
C ALA A 11 -2.97 2.05 -9.20
N SER A 12 -2.09 1.44 -9.99
CA SER A 12 -1.20 0.37 -9.55
C SER A 12 0.23 0.65 -10.00
N ILE A 13 1.19 0.48 -9.09
CA ILE A 13 2.63 0.56 -9.39
C ILE A 13 3.22 -0.84 -9.30
N ASP A 14 3.99 -1.22 -10.30
CA ASP A 14 4.71 -2.50 -10.31
C ASP A 14 5.74 -2.55 -9.17
N TYR A 15 5.85 -3.71 -8.52
CA TYR A 15 6.78 -3.93 -7.40
C TYR A 15 8.23 -3.52 -7.73
N GLY A 16 8.65 -3.77 -8.97
CA GLY A 16 9.99 -3.39 -9.44
C GLY A 16 10.20 -1.88 -9.60
N ASP A 17 9.13 -1.12 -9.76
CA ASP A 17 9.15 0.35 -9.84
C ASP A 17 8.89 1.00 -8.47
N ALA A 18 8.35 0.24 -7.52
CA ALA A 18 8.08 0.65 -6.15
C ALA A 18 9.27 0.45 -5.19
N THR A 19 10.49 0.21 -5.70
CA THR A 19 11.66 -0.13 -4.86
C THR A 19 12.01 0.97 -3.86
N GLY A 20 11.67 2.23 -4.16
CA GLY A 20 11.88 3.37 -3.26
C GLY A 20 11.01 3.33 -1.99
N LEU A 21 10.04 2.41 -1.91
CA LEU A 21 9.22 2.16 -0.72
C LEU A 21 9.79 1.05 0.18
N PHE A 22 10.83 0.33 -0.25
CA PHE A 22 11.37 -0.80 0.49
C PHE A 22 12.79 -0.53 1.00
N PRO A 23 13.11 -0.91 2.25
CA PRO A 23 12.20 -1.44 3.27
C PRO A 23 11.31 -0.35 3.88
N VAL A 24 10.02 -0.65 4.12
CA VAL A 24 9.05 0.35 4.60
C VAL A 24 9.41 0.91 5.97
N ASP A 25 10.05 0.12 6.83
CA ASP A 25 10.41 0.52 8.20
C ASP A 25 11.59 1.50 8.26
N GLU A 26 12.31 1.68 7.15
CA GLU A 26 13.40 2.65 7.03
C GLU A 26 12.99 3.93 6.28
N LEU A 27 11.72 4.05 5.87
CA LEU A 27 11.21 5.24 5.22
C LEU A 27 11.12 6.40 6.21
N ASP A 28 11.61 7.56 5.79
CA ASP A 28 11.36 8.84 6.48
C ASP A 28 9.96 9.35 6.10
N SER A 29 8.94 8.58 6.49
CA SER A 29 7.54 8.76 6.12
C SER A 29 6.63 8.25 7.23
N THR A 30 5.35 8.63 7.22
CA THR A 30 4.37 7.95 8.07
C THR A 30 4.08 6.57 7.49
N VAL A 31 4.25 5.53 8.30
CA VAL A 31 3.99 4.14 7.90
C VAL A 31 2.98 3.56 8.86
N LEU A 32 1.79 3.25 8.35
CA LEU A 32 0.72 2.60 9.10
C LEU A 32 0.75 1.11 8.77
N GLN A 33 0.68 0.24 9.78
CA GLN A 33 0.69 -1.20 9.59
C GLN A 33 -0.51 -1.86 10.28
N HIS A 34 -0.83 -3.09 9.85
CA HIS A 34 -1.84 -3.94 10.46
C HIS A 34 -3.22 -3.25 10.54
N ARG A 35 -3.70 -3.01 11.77
CA ARG A 35 -5.01 -2.42 12.03
C ARG A 35 -5.08 -0.96 11.61
N ASP A 36 -4.01 -0.20 11.82
CA ASP A 36 -4.00 1.23 11.51
C ASP A 36 -4.00 1.43 9.99
N ALA A 37 -3.31 0.55 9.25
CA ALA A 37 -3.38 0.49 7.80
C ALA A 37 -4.79 0.18 7.30
N GLN A 38 -5.47 -0.79 7.92
CA GLN A 38 -6.85 -1.15 7.56
C GLN A 38 -7.81 0.01 7.83
N LEU A 39 -7.72 0.65 8.99
CA LEU A 39 -8.57 1.80 9.35
C LEU A 39 -8.37 2.98 8.39
N ALA A 40 -7.12 3.24 7.99
CA ALA A 40 -6.82 4.29 7.02
C ALA A 40 -7.39 3.97 5.63
N LEU A 41 -7.28 2.71 5.17
CA LEU A 41 -7.86 2.29 3.90
C LEU A 41 -9.39 2.36 3.91
N ASP A 42 -10.03 1.93 4.99
CA ASP A 42 -11.50 1.95 5.12
C ASP A 42 -12.09 3.38 5.09
N ASP A 43 -11.30 4.40 5.42
CA ASP A 43 -11.73 5.82 5.47
C ASP A 43 -11.64 6.53 4.11
N VAL A 44 -10.90 5.98 3.13
CA VAL A 44 -10.69 6.58 1.80
C VAL A 44 -11.50 5.87 0.71
N ASP A 45 -11.57 6.46 -0.49
CA ASP A 45 -12.05 5.73 -1.67
C ASP A 45 -10.94 4.87 -2.28
N GLY A 46 -11.32 3.75 -2.92
CA GLY A 46 -10.36 2.97 -3.70
C GLY A 46 -9.74 3.79 -4.81
N ALA A 47 -10.51 4.70 -5.43
CA ALA A 47 -10.00 5.57 -6.47
C ALA A 47 -8.82 6.45 -5.99
N ASP A 48 -8.74 6.74 -4.69
CA ASP A 48 -7.71 7.58 -4.09
C ASP A 48 -6.52 6.74 -3.54
N VAL A 49 -6.50 5.43 -3.82
CA VAL A 49 -5.46 4.49 -3.36
C VAL A 49 -4.63 3.97 -4.53
N ILE A 50 -3.31 4.00 -4.33
CA ILE A 50 -2.32 3.34 -5.19
C ILE A 50 -1.98 1.98 -4.57
N ILE A 51 -2.06 0.90 -5.36
CA ILE A 51 -1.62 -0.43 -4.90
C ILE A 51 -0.25 -0.81 -5.48
N ILE A 52 0.57 -1.52 -4.70
CA ILE A 52 1.78 -2.16 -5.23
C ILE A 52 1.44 -3.54 -5.81
N ALA A 53 1.59 -3.67 -7.12
CA ALA A 53 1.28 -4.88 -7.86
C ALA A 53 2.52 -5.78 -8.02
N PRO A 54 2.39 -7.11 -7.83
CA PRO A 54 3.50 -8.02 -8.10
C PRO A 54 3.77 -8.16 -9.60
N THR A 55 5.05 -8.17 -9.98
CA THR A 55 5.50 -8.44 -11.36
C THR A 55 5.82 -9.91 -11.63
N SER A 56 5.93 -10.72 -10.59
CA SER A 56 6.25 -12.15 -10.65
C SER A 56 5.61 -12.92 -9.49
N LEU A 57 5.63 -14.26 -9.58
CA LEU A 57 5.20 -15.12 -8.47
C LEU A 57 6.03 -14.88 -7.19
N ALA A 58 7.33 -14.60 -7.33
CA ALA A 58 8.20 -14.33 -6.20
C ALA A 58 7.81 -13.04 -5.48
N THR A 59 7.56 -11.96 -6.24
CA THR A 59 7.12 -10.67 -5.67
C THR A 59 5.70 -10.75 -5.14
N SER A 60 4.83 -11.58 -5.73
CA SER A 60 3.49 -11.86 -5.20
C SER A 60 3.57 -12.52 -3.82
N TYR A 61 4.48 -13.49 -3.66
CA TYR A 61 4.72 -14.13 -2.37
C TYR A 61 5.27 -13.14 -1.34
N LEU A 62 6.26 -12.31 -1.72
CA LEU A 62 6.81 -11.27 -0.86
C LEU A 62 5.73 -10.29 -0.39
N LEU A 63 4.90 -9.77 -1.31
CA LEU A 63 3.79 -8.88 -0.97
C LEU A 63 2.76 -9.55 -0.07
N THR A 64 2.43 -10.82 -0.33
CA THR A 64 1.46 -11.56 0.50
C THR A 64 1.97 -11.83 1.92
N GLN A 65 3.29 -12.00 2.08
CA GLN A 65 3.93 -12.15 3.39
C GLN A 65 4.14 -10.83 4.13
N HIS A 66 4.13 -9.72 3.41
CA HIS A 66 4.27 -8.39 3.99
C HIS A 66 3.01 -8.01 4.76
N ALA A 67 3.19 -7.42 5.95
CA ALA A 67 2.08 -6.87 6.73
C ALA A 67 1.29 -5.87 5.87
N LEU A 68 -0.04 -5.82 6.05
CA LEU A 68 -0.85 -4.77 5.43
C LEU A 68 -0.28 -3.42 5.87
N THR A 69 0.21 -2.65 4.91
CA THR A 69 0.90 -1.39 5.15
C THR A 69 0.30 -0.33 4.27
N THR A 70 0.10 0.85 4.86
CA THR A 70 -0.44 2.02 4.20
C THR A 70 0.48 3.20 4.46
N ILE A 71 0.85 3.91 3.41
CA ILE A 71 1.74 5.07 3.48
C ILE A 71 0.99 6.28 2.90
N PRO A 72 0.74 7.34 3.68
CA PRO A 72 0.19 8.58 3.16
C PRO A 72 1.13 9.21 2.13
N VAL A 73 0.61 9.56 0.96
CA VAL A 73 1.40 10.13 -0.15
C VAL A 73 2.09 11.42 0.28
N ASP A 74 1.39 12.28 1.01
CA ASP A 74 1.88 13.56 1.50
C ASP A 74 3.05 13.43 2.50
N SER A 75 3.17 12.27 3.15
CA SER A 75 4.22 11.98 4.12
C SER A 75 5.52 11.47 3.48
N LEU A 76 5.49 11.11 2.20
CA LEU A 76 6.67 10.59 1.51
C LEU A 76 7.73 11.67 1.28
N PRO A 77 9.03 11.31 1.33
CA PRO A 77 10.09 12.20 0.89
C PRO A 77 9.91 12.63 -0.57
N ALA A 78 10.22 13.90 -0.88
CA ALA A 78 10.08 14.45 -2.23
C ALA A 78 10.83 13.64 -3.31
N ALA A 79 11.96 13.01 -2.95
CA ALA A 79 12.69 12.12 -3.85
C ALA A 79 11.88 10.87 -4.20
N THR A 80 11.23 10.25 -3.21
CA THR A 80 10.37 9.08 -3.41
C THR A 80 9.08 9.45 -4.14
N GLN A 81 8.48 10.60 -3.83
CA GLN A 81 7.33 11.11 -4.58
C GLN A 81 7.67 11.33 -6.06
N GLY A 82 8.83 11.93 -6.36
CA GLY A 82 9.29 12.12 -7.73
C GLY A 82 9.50 10.79 -8.47
N GLN A 83 10.13 9.80 -7.82
CA GLN A 83 10.31 8.47 -8.40
C GLN A 83 9.00 7.76 -8.71
N LEU A 84 8.03 7.80 -7.79
CA LEU A 84 6.73 7.14 -7.97
C LEU A 84 5.86 7.88 -8.98
N GLY A 85 5.90 9.22 -8.99
CA GLY A 85 5.14 10.05 -9.93
C GLY A 85 5.54 9.81 -11.40
N GLU A 86 6.76 9.37 -11.68
CA GLU A 86 7.17 8.96 -13.02
C GLU A 86 6.56 7.61 -13.47
N LYS A 87 5.92 6.86 -12.56
CA LYS A 87 5.44 5.50 -12.77
C LYS A 87 3.92 5.39 -12.88
N ILE A 88 3.23 6.50 -12.74
CA ILE A 88 1.77 6.62 -12.83
C ILE A 88 1.42 7.71 -13.83
N GLU A 89 0.27 7.56 -14.51
CA GLU A 89 -0.18 8.53 -15.51
C GLU A 89 -0.75 9.80 -14.86
N GLU A 90 -1.42 9.63 -13.72
CA GLU A 90 -2.01 10.72 -12.94
C GLU A 90 -0.99 11.32 -11.96
N PRO A 91 -1.09 12.62 -11.64
CA PRO A 91 -0.22 13.23 -10.64
C PRO A 91 -0.30 12.50 -9.30
N LEU A 92 0.83 12.27 -8.64
CA LEU A 92 0.85 11.50 -7.39
C LEU A 92 -0.01 12.12 -6.28
N ASP A 93 -0.14 13.45 -6.28
CA ASP A 93 -0.94 14.21 -5.31
C ASP A 93 -2.46 14.11 -5.51
N THR A 94 -2.94 13.37 -6.52
CA THR A 94 -4.36 13.01 -6.63
C THR A 94 -4.73 11.82 -5.76
N PHE A 95 -3.74 11.10 -5.22
CA PHE A 95 -3.95 9.93 -4.38
C PHE A 95 -3.61 10.26 -2.93
N ASP A 96 -4.39 9.67 -2.01
CA ASP A 96 -4.20 9.87 -0.57
C ASP A 96 -3.18 8.86 -0.01
N LEU A 97 -3.30 7.59 -0.42
CA LEU A 97 -2.61 6.48 0.22
C LEU A 97 -1.94 5.53 -0.79
N ILE A 98 -0.81 4.97 -0.37
CA ILE A 98 -0.17 3.84 -1.04
C ILE A 98 -0.31 2.59 -0.17
N GLN A 99 -0.90 1.54 -0.72
CA GLN A 99 -1.02 0.23 -0.09
C GLN A 99 0.12 -0.71 -0.52
N VAL A 100 0.85 -1.22 0.47
CA VAL A 100 1.89 -2.24 0.33
C VAL A 100 1.46 -3.51 1.08
N GLY A 101 1.70 -4.66 0.45
CA GLY A 101 1.58 -5.96 1.09
C GLY A 101 0.23 -6.65 0.90
N LYS A 102 -0.20 -7.42 1.90
CA LYS A 102 -1.37 -8.30 1.84
C LYS A 102 -2.58 -7.58 1.25
N TRP A 103 -3.18 -8.18 0.24
CA TRP A 103 -4.42 -7.67 -0.34
C TRP A 103 -5.52 -7.71 0.71
N ASN A 104 -6.21 -6.58 0.90
CA ASN A 104 -7.38 -6.50 1.75
C ASN A 104 -8.55 -7.21 1.04
N THR A 105 -8.46 -8.52 0.90
CA THR A 105 -9.62 -9.37 0.67
C THR A 105 -10.25 -9.59 2.02
N ASP A 106 -11.55 -9.33 2.14
CA ASP A 106 -12.36 -9.63 3.32
C ASP A 106 -12.28 -11.11 3.69
N SER A 107 -11.20 -11.48 4.38
CA SER A 107 -11.12 -12.76 5.05
C SER A 107 -11.71 -12.53 6.44
N PRO A 108 -12.91 -13.04 6.75
CA PRO A 108 -13.44 -13.00 8.11
C PRO A 108 -12.55 -13.78 9.10
N ASN A 109 -11.58 -14.54 8.58
CA ASN A 109 -10.52 -15.18 9.35
C ASN A 109 -9.31 -14.25 9.41
N HIS A 110 -9.31 -13.34 10.38
CA HIS A 110 -8.07 -12.69 10.83
C HIS A 110 -7.46 -13.57 11.92
N SER A 111 -6.25 -14.09 11.72
CA SER A 111 -5.56 -14.79 12.80
C SER A 111 -5.08 -13.78 13.84
N LEU A 112 -5.23 -14.09 15.14
CA LEU A 112 -4.69 -13.28 16.24
C LEU A 112 -3.19 -12.97 16.09
N ALA A 113 -2.45 -13.84 15.39
CA ALA A 113 -1.04 -13.66 15.05
C ALA A 113 -0.77 -12.41 14.18
N GLU A 114 -1.76 -11.96 13.39
CA GLU A 114 -1.64 -10.80 12.49
C GLU A 114 -1.63 -9.45 13.23
N PHE A 115 -1.87 -9.43 14.55
CA PHE A 115 -1.95 -8.21 15.37
C PHE A 115 -1.00 -8.21 16.57
N THR A 116 -0.02 -9.12 16.61
CA THR A 116 0.75 -9.40 17.84
C THR A 116 2.03 -8.60 18.04
N ASN A 117 2.35 -7.63 17.18
CA ASN A 117 3.45 -6.71 17.44
C ASN A 117 2.92 -5.28 17.55
N ALA A 118 2.49 -4.95 18.77
CA ALA A 118 2.29 -3.59 19.26
C ALA A 118 3.53 -3.12 20.01
#